data_AF-A0A430HC05-F1
#
_entry.id   AF-A0A430HC05-F1
#
_cell.length_a   1.000
_cell.length_b   1.000
_cell.length_c   1.000
_cell.angle_alpha   90.00
_cell.angle_beta   90.00
_cell.angle_gamma   90.00
#
_symmetry.space_group_name_H-M   'P 1'
#
loop_
_entity.id
_entity.type
_entity.pdbx_description
1 polymer ?
#
loop_
_entity_poly.entity_id
_entity_poly.type
_entity_poly.pdbx_seq_one_letter_code
_entity_poly.pdbx_strand_id
1 'polypeptide(L)'
;MNLQHERIAALCDSLNLPFVAQGYGAATQKAARQQMAYSDFLEGLLREEAAGRNVRKQSTMTRLAGFPVVKTLDEFNYDFA
;
A
#
# COMPACT_ATOMS: atom_id res chain seq x y z
N MET A 1 6.20 -21.99 7.06
CA MET A 1 5.27 -21.98 5.92
C MET A 1 3.86 -21.74 6.46
N ASN A 2 3.32 -20.54 6.28
CA ASN A 2 1.97 -20.20 6.76
C ASN A 2 1.00 -20.37 5.58
N LEU A 3 0.36 -21.54 5.45
CA LEU A 3 -0.51 -21.90 4.31
C LEU A 3 -1.61 -20.85 4.05
N GLN A 4 -2.08 -20.18 5.09
CA GLN A 4 -3.04 -19.08 4.98
C GLN A 4 -2.47 -17.88 4.22
N HIS A 5 -1.20 -17.56 4.45
CA HIS A 5 -0.53 -16.45 3.78
C HIS A 5 -0.37 -16.70 2.27
N GLU A 6 -0.03 -17.92 1.88
CA GLU A 6 0.06 -18.31 0.46
C GLU A 6 -1.30 -18.23 -0.25
N ARG A 7 -2.38 -18.68 0.40
CA ARG A 7 -3.74 -18.57 -0.14
C ARG A 7 -4.16 -17.11 -0.32
N ILE A 8 -3.83 -16.26 0.65
CA ILE A 8 -4.13 -14.82 0.58
C ILE A 8 -3.30 -14.15 -0.52
N ALA A 9 -2.02 -14.50 -0.66
CA ALA A 9 -1.18 -14.00 -1.74
C ALA A 9 -1.74 -14.38 -3.13
N ALA A 10 -2.13 -15.65 -3.32
CA ALA A 10 -2.75 -16.10 -4.57
C ALA A 10 -4.07 -15.36 -4.90
N LEU A 11 -4.90 -15.09 -3.89
CA LEU A 11 -6.11 -14.29 -4.05
C LEU A 11 -5.77 -12.83 -4.41
N CYS A 12 -4.77 -12.25 -3.74
CA CYS A 12 -4.31 -10.90 -4.06
C CYS A 12 -3.79 -10.81 -5.50
N ASP A 13 -3.04 -11.81 -5.97
CA ASP A 13 -2.57 -11.88 -7.36
C ASP A 13 -3.75 -11.94 -8.35
N SER A 14 -4.77 -12.77 -8.07
CA SER A 14 -5.96 -12.87 -8.93
C SER A 14 -6.77 -11.57 -9.01
N LEU A 15 -6.77 -10.78 -7.94
CA LEU A 15 -7.50 -9.52 -7.81
C LEU A 15 -6.63 -8.29 -8.16
N ASN A 16 -5.38 -8.51 -8.58
CA ASN A 16 -4.37 -7.48 -8.81
C ASN A 16 -4.13 -6.57 -7.60
N LEU A 17 -4.06 -7.11 -6.37
CA LEU A 17 -3.85 -6.37 -5.12
C LEU A 17 -2.40 -6.50 -4.58
N PRO A 18 -1.38 -6.00 -5.29
CA PRO A 18 0.02 -6.24 -4.94
C PRO A 18 0.46 -5.57 -3.64
N PHE A 19 -0.15 -4.45 -3.25
CA PHE A 19 0.20 -3.77 -2.00
C PHE A 19 -0.46 -4.44 -0.81
N VAL A 20 -1.67 -4.98 -0.98
CA VAL A 20 -2.29 -5.87 0.02
C VAL A 20 -1.41 -7.08 0.28
N ALA A 21 -0.94 -7.76 -0.77
CA ALA A 21 -0.10 -8.96 -0.63
C ALA A 21 1.18 -8.69 0.19
N GLN A 22 1.79 -7.51 -0.01
CA GLN A 22 2.99 -7.09 0.70
C GLN A 22 2.70 -6.56 2.11
N GLY A 23 1.63 -5.80 2.28
CA GLY A 23 1.26 -5.14 3.54
C GLY A 23 0.53 -6.04 4.53
N TYR A 24 -0.11 -7.12 4.08
CA TYR A 24 -0.94 -8.00 4.91
C TYR A 24 -0.23 -8.50 6.18
N GLY A 25 1.04 -8.90 6.08
CA GLY A 25 1.80 -9.40 7.24
C GLY A 25 2.03 -8.33 8.31
N ALA A 26 2.39 -7.12 7.91
CA ALA A 26 2.59 -6.00 8.83
C ALA A 26 1.25 -5.52 9.41
N ALA A 27 0.22 -5.42 8.57
CA ALA A 27 -1.11 -4.99 8.96
C ALA A 27 -1.76 -5.97 9.97
N THR A 28 -1.60 -7.28 9.78
CA THR A 28 -2.12 -8.28 10.73
C THR A 28 -1.40 -8.24 12.08
N GLN A 29 -0.08 -8.06 12.09
CA GLN A 29 0.66 -7.86 13.35
C GLN A 29 0.25 -6.59 14.07
N LYS A 30 0.04 -5.50 13.34
CA LYS A 30 -0.42 -4.22 13.90
C LYS A 30 -1.84 -4.36 14.49
N ALA A 31 -2.76 -4.98 13.75
CA ALA A 31 -4.12 -5.22 14.21
C ALA A 31 -4.15 -6.08 15.47
N ALA A 32 -3.32 -7.14 15.53
CA ALA A 32 -3.20 -7.99 16.71
C ALA A 32 -2.67 -7.22 17.95
N ARG A 33 -1.67 -6.36 17.76
CA ARG A 33 -1.10 -5.54 18.85
C ARG A 33 -2.07 -4.47 19.35
N GLN A 34 -2.83 -3.86 18.44
CA GLN A 34 -3.72 -2.74 18.75
C GLN A 34 -5.15 -3.18 19.08
N GLN A 35 -5.43 -4.50 19.10
CA GLN A 35 -6.78 -5.05 19.22
C GLN A 35 -7.77 -4.33 18.29
N MET A 36 -7.32 -4.10 17.06
CA MET A 36 -8.06 -3.34 16.06
C MET A 36 -9.33 -4.10 15.67
N ALA A 37 -10.44 -3.38 15.46
CA ALA A 37 -11.64 -3.99 14.93
C ALA A 37 -11.35 -4.57 13.54
N TYR A 38 -11.97 -5.71 13.22
CA TYR A 38 -11.76 -6.36 11.92
C TYR A 38 -12.16 -5.47 10.74
N SER A 39 -13.17 -4.60 10.94
CA SER A 39 -13.57 -3.57 9.97
C SER A 39 -12.43 -2.60 9.67
N ASP A 40 -11.78 -2.09 10.72
CA ASP A 40 -10.75 -1.05 10.61
C ASP A 40 -9.47 -1.62 10.00
N PHE A 41 -9.15 -2.88 10.34
CA PHE A 41 -8.07 -3.61 9.69
C PHE A 41 -8.30 -3.76 8.19
N LEU A 42 -9.49 -4.20 7.77
CA LEU A 42 -9.83 -4.37 6.36
C LEU A 42 -9.83 -3.02 5.63
N GLU A 43 -10.41 -1.99 6.22
CA GLU A 43 -10.40 -0.63 5.67
C GLU A 43 -8.97 -0.10 5.48
N GLY A 44 -8.12 -0.26 6.49
CA GLY A 44 -6.71 0.15 6.42
C GLY A 44 -5.95 -0.55 5.29
N LEU A 45 -6.14 -1.86 5.15
CA LEU A 45 -5.50 -2.67 4.11
C LEU A 45 -5.95 -2.27 2.70
N LEU A 46 -7.25 -1.98 2.52
CA LEU A 46 -7.78 -1.50 1.24
C LEU A 46 -7.33 -0.07 0.91
N ARG A 47 -7.17 0.79 1.93
CA ARG A 47 -6.61 2.14 1.77
C ARG A 47 -5.15 2.10 1.33
N GLU A 48 -4.33 1.23 1.91
CA GLU A 48 -2.94 1.04 1.50
C GLU A 48 -2.84 0.61 0.03
N GLU A 49 -3.71 -0.29 -0.41
CA GLU A 49 -3.79 -0.70 -1.82
C GLU A 49 -4.20 0.44 -2.74
N ALA A 50 -5.23 1.20 -2.39
CA ALA A 50 -5.68 2.35 -3.16
C ALA A 50 -4.56 3.41 -3.26
N ALA A 51 -3.87 3.69 -2.16
CA ALA A 51 -2.74 4.61 -2.12
C ALA A 51 -1.58 4.14 -3.01
N GLY A 52 -1.17 2.86 -2.88
CA GLY A 52 -0.11 2.28 -3.70
C GLY A 52 -0.43 2.27 -5.19
N ARG A 53 -1.68 1.96 -5.57
CA ARG A 53 -2.14 2.04 -6.96
C ARG A 53 -2.10 3.46 -7.50
N ASN A 54 -2.50 4.45 -6.71
CA ASN A 54 -2.43 5.85 -7.12
C ASN A 54 -0.98 6.32 -7.32
N VAL A 55 -0.06 5.94 -6.44
CA VAL A 55 1.38 6.24 -6.60
C VAL A 55 1.94 5.61 -7.87
N ARG A 56 1.59 4.35 -8.18
CA ARG A 56 2.02 3.70 -9.44
C ARG A 56 1.44 4.37 -10.68
N LYS A 57 0.16 4.75 -10.66
CA LYS A 57 -0.48 5.47 -11.77
C LYS A 57 0.21 6.82 -12.01
N GLN A 58 0.46 7.57 -10.95
CA GLN A 58 1.16 8.85 -11.02
C GLN A 58 2.59 8.66 -11.53
N SER A 59 3.37 7.74 -10.96
CA SER A 59 4.74 7.43 -11.40
C SER A 59 4.80 7.01 -12.87
N THR A 60 3.85 6.19 -13.33
CA THR A 60 3.77 5.75 -14.74
C THR A 60 3.47 6.93 -15.67
N MET A 61 2.54 7.80 -15.27
CA MET A 61 2.16 8.99 -16.05
C MET A 61 3.30 10.02 -16.09
N THR A 62 4.00 10.24 -14.98
CA THR A 62 5.18 11.13 -14.92
C THR A 62 6.34 10.61 -15.78
N ARG A 63 6.58 9.29 -15.76
CA ARG A 63 7.61 8.65 -16.58
C ARG A 63 7.29 8.71 -18.08
N LEU A 64 6.03 8.51 -18.47
CA LEU A 64 5.58 8.64 -19.86
C LEU A 64 5.66 10.07 -20.37
N ALA A 65 5.49 11.06 -19.49
CA ALA A 65 5.62 12.47 -19.82
C ALA A 65 7.08 12.97 -19.84
N GLY A 66 8.08 12.12 -19.60
CA GLY A 66 9.51 12.48 -19.67
C GLY A 66 10.03 13.29 -18.48
N PHE A 67 9.28 13.38 -17.38
CA PHE A 67 9.69 14.11 -16.19
C PHE A 67 10.63 13.26 -15.32
N PRO A 68 11.83 13.75 -14.92
CA PRO A 68 12.87 12.90 -14.34
C PRO A 68 12.57 12.40 -12.92
N VAL A 69 11.74 13.09 -12.13
CA VAL A 69 11.46 12.73 -10.72
C VAL A 69 10.09 13.31 -10.33
N VAL A 70 9.20 12.48 -9.77
CA VAL A 70 8.05 12.98 -8.98
C VAL A 70 8.62 13.36 -7.62
N LYS A 71 8.88 14.65 -7.39
CA LYS A 71 9.04 15.16 -6.02
C LYS A 71 7.65 15.11 -5.39
N THR A 72 7.39 14.10 -4.58
CA THR A 72 6.19 14.06 -3.72
C THR A 72 6.31 15.15 -2.66
N LEU A 73 5.19 15.78 -2.28
CA LEU A 73 5.12 16.85 -1.28
C LEU A 73 5.74 16.48 0.10
N ASP A 74 6.00 15.19 0.36
CA ASP A 74 6.75 14.70 1.52
C ASP A 74 8.26 15.04 1.52
N GLU A 75 8.84 15.44 0.38
CA GLU A 75 10.23 15.92 0.31
C GLU A 75 10.34 17.45 0.36
N PHE A 76 9.21 18.16 0.52
CA PHE A 76 9.23 19.60 0.75
C PHE A 76 9.57 19.88 2.21
N ASN A 77 10.83 20.24 2.47
CA ASN A 77 11.20 20.87 3.73
C ASN A 77 10.54 22.25 3.80
N TYR A 78 9.65 22.45 4.79
CA TYR A 78 8.99 23.73 5.08
C TYR A 78 9.84 24.65 5.98
N ASP A 79 11.14 24.43 6.11
CA ASP A 79 12.08 25.33 6.81
C ASP A 79 12.34 26.64 6.01
N PHE A 80 11.28 27.36 5.67
CA PHE A 80 11.37 28.75 5.23
C PHE A 80 10.20 29.58 5.77
N ALA A 81 10.13 29.73 7.08
CA ALA A 81 9.60 30.91 7.79
C ALA A 81 9.90 30.84 9.30
#